data_AF-A0A957R4K1-F1
#
_entry.id   AF-A0A957R4K1-F1
#
_cell.length_a   1.000
_cell.length_b   1.000
_cell.length_c   1.000
_cell.angle_alpha   90.00
_cell.angle_beta   90.00
_cell.angle_gamma   90.00
#
_symmetry.space_group_name_H-M   'P 1'
#
loop_
_entity.id
_entity.type
_entity.pdbx_description
1 polymer ?
#
loop_
_entity_poly.entity_id
_entity_poly.type
_entity_poly.pdbx_seq_one_letter_code
_entity_poly.pdbx_strand_id
1 'polypeptide(L)'
;MKRWISGNVQHQLWINVILGLNLLLSLAYGVVNPLFEAPDEHHHYFTAQWIADHGRLPSVPQPARERFFIPAQESDWLGQEAAQPPLYYLLTSLIIAPFDTAEAHAQTIHNPFVRLGDPAVRVNVNAFAHGHDGWPWRGHVLAAHLLRALSAVMGTLAVWLIYQSGRLLWPDQLGRALLAAGTVAFLPQFTFQFSAISNDTLVTLLSTWALLQLLQVADYKLLVPWWRWLLLSITIGLTLLTKNQGLLLLIFASGFIVLKGIRYQVADSGAKKPAKFSSLSLIPYP
;
A
#
# COMPACT_ATOMS: atom_id res chain seq x y z
N MET A 1 -16.64 -15.08 -32.37
CA MET A 1 -15.19 -14.81 -32.21
C MET A 1 -14.81 -13.33 -32.31
N LYS A 2 -15.07 -12.62 -33.42
CA LYS A 2 -14.71 -11.18 -33.56
C LYS A 2 -15.25 -10.26 -32.44
N ARG A 3 -16.51 -10.42 -32.04
CA ARG A 3 -17.16 -9.62 -30.97
C ARG A 3 -16.60 -9.87 -29.56
N TRP A 4 -15.98 -11.03 -29.34
CA TRP A 4 -15.38 -11.42 -28.06
C TRP A 4 -13.94 -10.90 -27.94
N ILE A 5 -13.19 -10.97 -29.05
CA ILE A 5 -11.84 -10.40 -29.16
C ILE A 5 -11.89 -8.87 -29.06
N SER A 6 -12.85 -8.21 -29.74
CA SER A 6 -13.02 -6.75 -29.66
C SER A 6 -13.41 -6.28 -28.25
N GLY A 7 -14.23 -7.06 -27.53
CA GLY A 7 -14.60 -6.78 -26.15
C GLY A 7 -13.38 -6.78 -25.22
N ASN A 8 -12.52 -7.79 -25.32
CA ASN A 8 -11.32 -7.86 -24.48
C ASN A 8 -10.32 -6.71 -24.76
N VAL A 9 -10.11 -6.34 -26.02
CA VAL A 9 -9.23 -5.21 -26.38
C VAL A 9 -9.75 -3.89 -25.83
N GLN A 10 -11.07 -3.65 -25.93
CA GLN A 10 -11.69 -2.44 -25.41
C GLN A 10 -11.58 -2.34 -23.88
N HIS A 11 -11.71 -3.45 -23.16
CA HIS A 11 -11.55 -3.45 -21.69
C HIS A 11 -10.10 -3.18 -21.27
N GLN A 12 -9.12 -3.74 -21.98
CA GLN A 12 -7.70 -3.46 -21.73
C GLN A 12 -7.37 -1.98 -21.96
N LEU A 13 -7.93 -1.38 -23.01
CA LEU A 13 -7.81 0.06 -23.25
C LEU A 13 -8.36 0.87 -22.08
N TRP A 14 -9.58 0.57 -21.62
CA TRP A 14 -10.22 1.33 -20.53
C TRP A 14 -9.48 1.22 -19.21
N ILE A 15 -9.00 0.04 -18.82
CA ILE A 15 -8.21 -0.07 -17.59
C ILE A 15 -6.90 0.71 -17.72
N ASN A 16 -6.21 0.66 -18.86
CA ASN A 16 -4.98 1.43 -19.08
C ASN A 16 -5.23 2.94 -19.01
N VAL A 17 -6.37 3.42 -19.52
CA VAL A 17 -6.79 4.83 -19.39
C VAL A 17 -7.04 5.19 -17.93
N ILE A 18 -7.77 4.36 -17.17
CA ILE A 18 -8.02 4.60 -15.73
C ILE A 18 -6.69 4.67 -14.96
N LEU A 19 -5.78 3.71 -15.20
CA LEU A 19 -4.48 3.65 -14.54
C LEU A 19 -3.61 4.87 -14.91
N GLY A 20 -3.56 5.23 -16.20
CA GLY A 20 -2.80 6.38 -16.67
C GLY A 20 -3.32 7.71 -16.09
N LEU A 21 -4.64 7.88 -16.02
CA LEU A 21 -5.24 9.07 -15.42
C LEU A 21 -5.03 9.12 -13.90
N ASN A 22 -5.17 7.99 -13.20
CA ASN A 22 -4.89 7.92 -11.76
C ASN A 22 -3.44 8.28 -11.44
N LEU A 23 -2.48 7.72 -12.19
CA LEU A 23 -1.07 8.03 -12.04
C LEU A 23 -0.80 9.51 -12.29
N LEU A 24 -1.32 10.05 -13.40
CA LEU A 24 -1.14 11.46 -13.76
C LEU A 24 -1.74 12.40 -12.70
N LEU A 25 -2.94 12.09 -12.20
CA LEU A 25 -3.57 12.88 -11.14
C LEU A 25 -2.77 12.82 -9.83
N SER A 26 -2.34 11.62 -9.42
CA SER A 26 -1.56 11.44 -8.18
C SER A 26 -0.21 12.17 -8.25
N LEU A 27 0.47 12.11 -9.40
CA LEU A 27 1.69 12.88 -9.64
C LEU A 27 1.42 14.39 -9.66
N ALA A 28 0.33 14.84 -10.30
CA ALA A 28 -0.04 16.25 -10.31
C ALA A 28 -0.33 16.78 -8.89
N TYR A 29 -1.08 16.04 -8.08
CA TYR A 29 -1.27 16.38 -6.66
C TYR A 29 0.07 16.40 -5.90
N GLY A 30 0.94 15.43 -6.15
CA GLY A 30 2.25 15.35 -5.50
C GLY A 30 3.23 16.44 -5.92
N VAL A 31 2.96 17.17 -7.00
CA VAL A 31 3.71 18.34 -7.45
C VAL A 31 3.08 19.64 -6.96
N VAL A 32 1.74 19.73 -6.99
CA VAL A 32 1.00 20.96 -6.66
C VAL A 32 0.87 21.16 -5.15
N ASN A 33 0.66 20.09 -4.39
CA ASN A 33 0.63 20.18 -2.93
C ASN A 33 2.03 20.54 -2.43
N PRO A 34 2.23 21.63 -1.67
CA PRO A 34 3.54 21.97 -1.13
C PRO A 34 4.12 20.81 -0.31
N LEU A 35 5.45 20.69 -0.24
CA LEU A 35 6.08 19.60 0.50
C LEU A 35 5.68 19.67 1.98
N PHE A 36 5.43 18.51 2.57
CA PHE A 36 5.16 18.31 4.00
C PHE A 36 3.82 18.84 4.54
N GLU A 37 2.98 19.44 3.70
CA GLU A 37 1.63 19.87 4.08
C GLU A 37 0.62 18.71 4.16
N ALA A 38 0.92 17.56 3.54
CA ALA A 38 0.07 16.39 3.73
C ALA A 38 0.19 15.86 5.17
N PRO A 39 -0.89 15.30 5.76
CA PRO A 39 -0.86 14.82 7.14
C PRO A 39 0.30 13.86 7.40
N ASP A 40 1.08 14.15 8.44
CA ASP A 40 2.24 13.36 8.90
C ASP A 40 3.36 13.14 7.86
N GLU A 41 3.33 13.83 6.72
CA GLU A 41 4.24 13.56 5.61
C GLU A 41 5.71 13.81 5.96
N HIS A 42 6.00 14.88 6.70
CA HIS A 42 7.34 15.17 7.21
C HIS A 42 7.83 14.08 8.17
N HIS A 43 6.98 13.61 9.09
CA HIS A 43 7.34 12.53 10.01
C HIS A 43 7.78 11.27 9.26
N HIS A 44 7.09 10.92 8.18
CA HIS A 44 7.48 9.79 7.33
C HIS A 44 8.80 10.02 6.60
N TYR A 45 8.98 11.21 6.01
CA TYR A 45 10.19 11.56 5.29
C TYR A 45 11.42 11.56 6.20
N PHE A 46 11.37 12.26 7.33
CA PHE A 46 12.50 12.40 8.25
C PHE A 46 12.82 11.08 8.97
N THR A 47 11.82 10.22 9.21
CA THR A 47 12.09 8.85 9.69
C THR A 47 12.91 8.05 8.67
N ALA A 48 12.58 8.13 7.38
CA ALA A 48 13.32 7.46 6.32
C ALA A 48 14.70 8.09 6.06
N GLN A 49 14.80 9.42 6.14
CA GLN A 49 16.07 10.14 6.06
C GLN A 49 17.01 9.72 7.19
N TRP A 50 16.52 9.67 8.43
CA TRP A 50 17.33 9.25 9.57
C TRP A 50 17.95 7.86 9.37
N ILE A 51 17.19 6.92 8.81
CA ILE A 51 17.68 5.58 8.46
C ILE A 51 18.73 5.65 7.35
N ALA A 52 18.53 6.50 6.34
CA ALA A 52 19.48 6.69 5.25
C ALA A 52 20.82 7.23 5.77
N ASP A 53 20.78 8.20 6.70
CA ASP A 53 21.96 8.86 7.24
C ASP A 53 22.72 7.99 8.26
N HIS A 54 22.00 7.18 9.07
CA HIS A 54 22.58 6.43 10.19
C HIS A 54 22.74 4.92 9.93
N GLY A 55 22.09 4.37 8.90
CA GLY A 55 22.15 2.95 8.57
C GLY A 55 21.54 2.01 9.62
N ARG A 56 20.68 2.53 10.52
CA ARG A 56 19.99 1.75 11.56
C ARG A 56 18.55 2.25 11.72
N LEU A 57 17.74 1.60 12.55
CA LEU A 57 16.37 2.04 12.87
C LEU A 57 16.36 3.07 14.01
N PRO A 58 15.46 4.08 13.97
CA PRO A 58 15.33 5.04 15.06
C PRO A 58 14.91 4.34 16.35
N SER A 59 15.48 4.78 17.47
CA SER A 59 15.09 4.33 18.80
C SER A 59 14.19 5.36 19.45
N VAL A 60 12.88 5.11 19.50
CA VAL A 60 11.92 5.99 20.16
C VAL A 60 12.09 5.87 21.68
N PRO A 61 12.29 6.97 22.43
CA PRO A 61 12.46 6.91 23.87
C PRO A 61 11.22 6.32 24.55
N GLN A 62 11.40 5.26 25.34
CA GLN A 62 10.46 4.98 26.43
C GLN A 62 10.72 6.02 27.53
N PRO A 63 9.69 6.60 28.17
CA PRO A 63 9.88 7.62 29.21
C PRO A 63 10.58 7.14 30.50
N ALA A 64 11.36 6.04 30.48
CA ALA A 64 12.02 5.50 31.68
C ALA A 64 13.37 4.78 31.48
N ARG A 65 14.00 4.72 30.30
CA ARG A 65 15.30 4.01 30.17
C ARG A 65 16.32 4.73 29.29
N GLU A 66 17.23 5.40 29.98
CA GLU A 66 18.42 6.07 29.49
C GLU A 66 19.43 5.08 28.85
N ARG A 67 19.73 5.22 27.54
CA ARG A 67 21.09 4.96 26.97
C ARG A 67 21.24 5.16 25.46
N PHE A 68 20.17 5.25 24.68
CA PHE A 68 20.25 5.50 23.23
C PHE A 68 19.26 6.61 22.89
N PHE A 69 19.73 7.84 22.95
CA PHE A 69 18.89 9.03 22.84
C PHE A 69 18.88 9.53 21.40
N ILE A 70 17.67 9.76 20.87
CA ILE A 70 17.45 10.77 19.85
C ILE A 70 17.47 12.12 20.59
N PRO A 71 18.29 13.10 20.20
CA PRO A 71 18.24 14.44 20.79
C PRO A 71 16.79 14.97 20.78
N ALA A 72 16.34 15.69 21.82
CA ALA A 72 14.95 16.18 21.92
C ALA A 72 14.50 17.01 20.69
N GLN A 73 15.46 17.53 19.93
CA GLN A 73 15.24 18.29 18.70
C GLN A 73 14.97 17.40 17.47
N GLU A 74 15.41 16.13 17.47
CA GLU A 74 15.14 15.14 16.41
C GLU A 74 13.84 14.37 16.65
N SER A 75 13.39 14.23 17.91
CA SER A 75 12.13 13.51 18.21
C SER A 75 10.90 14.20 17.62
N ASP A 76 10.93 15.52 17.50
CA ASP A 76 9.84 16.31 16.91
C ASP A 76 9.74 16.10 15.39
N TRP A 77 10.85 15.80 14.70
CA TRP A 77 10.87 15.58 13.25
C TRP A 77 10.41 14.19 12.84
N LEU A 78 10.65 13.18 13.67
CA LEU A 78 10.26 11.80 13.38
C LEU A 78 8.86 11.48 13.93
N GLY A 79 8.48 12.11 15.05
CA GLY A 79 7.19 11.93 15.69
C GLY A 79 6.86 10.46 16.03
N GLN A 80 5.58 10.11 15.98
CA GLN A 80 5.10 8.74 16.21
C GLN A 80 5.51 7.76 15.11
N GLU A 81 5.90 8.25 13.93
CA GLU A 81 6.22 7.42 12.77
C GLU A 81 7.51 6.63 12.95
N ALA A 82 8.44 7.11 13.80
CA ALA A 82 9.62 6.33 14.20
C ALA A 82 9.32 5.04 14.96
N ALA A 83 8.14 4.93 15.59
CA ALA A 83 7.72 3.72 16.31
C ALA A 83 7.01 2.71 15.40
N GLN A 84 6.77 3.05 14.13
CA GLN A 84 6.05 2.18 13.21
C GLN A 84 6.94 1.04 12.70
N PRO A 85 6.33 -0.04 12.19
CA PRO A 85 7.05 -1.13 11.55
C PRO A 85 7.97 -0.66 10.39
N PRO A 86 9.12 -1.31 10.19
CA PRO A 86 10.23 -0.69 9.48
C PRO A 86 10.19 -0.78 7.94
N LEU A 87 9.35 -1.63 7.34
CA LEU A 87 9.46 -1.98 5.92
C LEU A 87 9.36 -0.78 4.99
N TYR A 88 8.39 0.11 5.23
CA TYR A 88 8.21 1.31 4.41
C TYR A 88 9.44 2.21 4.47
N TYR A 89 9.93 2.49 5.68
CA TYR A 89 11.04 3.41 5.90
C TYR A 89 12.37 2.84 5.42
N LEU A 90 12.59 1.52 5.53
CA LEU A 90 13.76 0.85 4.94
C LEU A 90 13.75 0.92 3.41
N LEU A 91 12.57 0.81 2.78
CA LEU A 91 12.46 0.94 1.31
C LEU A 91 12.71 2.39 0.86
N THR A 92 12.11 3.36 1.54
CA THR A 92 12.23 4.76 1.16
C THR A 92 13.58 5.36 1.54
N SER A 93 14.24 4.88 2.60
CA SER A 93 15.60 5.29 2.95
C SER A 93 16.62 4.95 1.85
N LEU A 94 16.43 3.83 1.14
CA LEU A 94 17.29 3.47 0.00
C LEU A 94 17.15 4.45 -1.18
N ILE A 95 15.98 5.08 -1.31
CA ILE A 95 15.74 6.12 -2.33
C ILE A 95 16.33 7.45 -1.88
N ILE A 96 16.33 7.75 -0.58
CA ILE A 96 16.90 8.99 -0.03
C ILE A 96 18.43 8.95 -0.01
N ALA A 97 19.04 7.81 0.32
CA ALA A 97 20.48 7.64 0.53
C ALA A 97 21.44 8.27 -0.51
N PRO A 98 21.15 8.29 -1.83
CA PRO A 98 22.06 8.90 -2.81
C PRO A 98 21.98 10.44 -2.87
N PHE A 99 21.07 11.09 -2.13
CA PHE A 99 20.85 12.55 -2.20
C PHE A 99 21.47 13.27 -0.99
N ASP A 100 21.98 14.48 -1.23
CA ASP A 100 22.41 15.38 -0.15
C ASP A 100 21.18 15.97 0.57
N THR A 101 21.04 15.61 1.85
CA THR A 101 19.91 16.01 2.70
C THR A 101 20.36 16.75 3.97
N ALA A 102 21.63 17.17 4.04
CA ALA A 102 22.21 17.78 5.24
C ALA A 102 21.45 19.04 5.71
N GLU A 103 20.90 19.82 4.77
CA GLU A 103 20.14 21.04 5.06
C GLU A 103 18.62 20.82 5.14
N ALA A 104 18.12 19.58 5.05
CA ALA A 104 16.68 19.30 4.99
C ALA A 104 15.90 19.87 6.19
N HIS A 105 16.43 19.71 7.40
CA HIS A 105 15.81 20.26 8.62
C HIS A 105 15.89 21.79 8.64
N ALA A 106 17.00 22.37 8.17
CA ALA A 106 17.20 23.83 8.18
C ALA A 106 16.31 24.55 7.16
N GLN A 107 16.02 23.90 6.03
CA GLN A 107 15.19 24.45 4.95
C GLN A 107 13.69 24.14 5.14
N THR A 108 13.34 23.19 6.02
CA THR A 108 11.96 22.91 6.39
C THR A 108 11.57 23.77 7.59
N ILE A 109 10.92 24.90 7.35
CA ILE A 109 10.62 25.87 8.41
C ILE A 109 9.17 25.70 8.87
N HIS A 110 8.95 25.29 10.12
CA HIS A 110 7.60 25.26 10.70
C HIS A 110 7.00 26.67 10.77
N ASN A 111 5.72 26.79 10.44
CA ASN A 111 4.98 28.03 10.59
C ASN A 111 4.57 28.22 12.07
N PRO A 112 5.14 29.20 12.80
CA PRO A 112 4.85 29.40 14.22
C PRO A 112 3.42 29.92 14.47
N PHE A 113 2.72 30.37 13.43
CA PHE A 113 1.35 30.89 13.52
C PHE A 113 0.31 29.92 12.98
N VAL A 114 0.71 28.67 12.68
CA VAL A 114 -0.17 27.66 12.08
C VAL A 114 -1.45 27.46 12.89
N ARG A 115 -2.58 27.35 12.21
CA ARG A 115 -3.88 27.02 12.79
C ARG A 115 -4.50 25.78 12.14
N LEU A 116 -3.82 24.65 12.31
CA LEU A 116 -4.29 23.35 11.84
C LEU A 116 -5.58 22.94 12.55
N GLY A 117 -6.52 22.37 11.79
CA GLY A 117 -7.76 21.79 12.33
C GLY A 117 -8.92 22.76 12.53
N ASP A 118 -8.75 24.06 12.28
CA ASP A 118 -9.85 25.04 12.31
C ASP A 118 -10.30 25.41 10.88
N PRO A 119 -11.45 24.89 10.39
CA PRO A 119 -11.92 25.18 9.03
C PRO A 119 -12.43 26.61 8.84
N ALA A 120 -12.63 27.38 9.92
CA ALA A 120 -13.06 28.78 9.83
C ALA A 120 -11.90 29.73 9.50
N VAL A 121 -10.66 29.29 9.71
CA VAL A 121 -9.46 30.11 9.52
C VAL A 121 -9.01 30.09 8.05
N ARG A 122 -8.76 31.27 7.48
CA ARG A 122 -8.30 31.44 6.09
C ARG A 122 -6.84 31.91 5.95
N VAL A 123 -6.15 32.11 7.06
CA VAL A 123 -4.76 32.61 7.13
C VAL A 123 -3.94 31.69 8.02
N ASN A 124 -2.64 31.57 7.77
CA ASN A 124 -1.75 30.65 8.49
C ASN A 124 -2.27 29.20 8.50
N VAL A 125 -2.81 28.76 7.37
CA VAL A 125 -3.34 27.39 7.19
C VAL A 125 -2.24 26.38 6.87
N ASN A 126 -1.10 26.85 6.34
CA ASN A 126 0.07 26.03 6.03
C ASN A 126 0.84 25.70 7.32
N ALA A 127 1.23 24.43 7.45
CA ALA A 127 2.08 23.93 8.52
C ALA A 127 3.53 24.38 8.39
N PHE A 128 3.99 24.61 7.16
CA PHE A 128 5.36 24.99 6.84
C PHE A 128 5.41 26.29 6.04
N ALA A 129 6.52 27.02 6.15
CA ALA A 129 6.83 28.14 5.28
C ALA A 129 7.49 27.60 3.99
N HIS A 130 6.96 28.02 2.85
CA HIS A 130 7.43 27.59 1.53
C HIS A 130 8.25 28.67 0.83
N GLY A 131 9.13 28.25 -0.08
CA GLY A 131 10.02 29.14 -0.83
C GLY A 131 11.34 28.48 -1.25
N HIS A 132 11.73 27.39 -0.59
CA HIS A 132 12.95 26.61 -0.87
C HIS A 132 12.67 25.26 -1.55
N ASP A 133 11.39 24.90 -1.71
CA ASP A 133 10.86 23.66 -2.27
C ASP A 133 10.43 23.78 -3.75
N GLY A 134 10.79 24.87 -4.42
CA GLY A 134 10.45 25.16 -5.81
C GLY A 134 11.27 24.38 -6.85
N TRP A 135 10.79 24.38 -8.09
CA TRP A 135 11.53 23.84 -9.24
C TRP A 135 12.74 24.73 -9.59
N PRO A 136 13.91 24.16 -9.96
CA PRO A 136 14.22 22.74 -10.11
C PRO A 136 14.55 22.04 -8.79
N TRP A 137 13.93 20.88 -8.56
CA TRP A 137 14.12 20.10 -7.33
C TRP A 137 15.54 19.55 -7.20
N ARG A 138 16.13 19.68 -6.01
CA ARG A 138 17.48 19.20 -5.67
C ARG A 138 17.52 18.67 -4.24
N GLY A 139 18.53 17.85 -3.93
CA GLY A 139 18.73 17.31 -2.58
C GLY A 139 17.48 16.64 -2.00
N HIS A 140 17.14 17.00 -0.76
CA HIS A 140 15.98 16.47 -0.05
C HIS A 140 14.63 16.72 -0.76
N VAL A 141 14.46 17.86 -1.44
CA VAL A 141 13.24 18.20 -2.21
C VAL A 141 13.03 17.21 -3.35
N LEU A 142 14.09 16.88 -4.09
CA LEU A 142 14.02 15.88 -5.17
C LEU A 142 13.73 14.48 -4.60
N ALA A 143 14.40 14.10 -3.51
CA ALA A 143 14.12 12.84 -2.83
C ALA A 143 12.65 12.76 -2.39
N ALA A 144 12.09 13.80 -1.79
CA ALA A 144 10.69 13.85 -1.38
C ALA A 144 9.72 13.67 -2.57
N HIS A 145 9.95 14.33 -3.70
CA HIS A 145 9.13 14.13 -4.91
C HIS A 145 9.27 12.73 -5.51
N LEU A 146 10.44 12.08 -5.42
CA LEU A 146 10.61 10.68 -5.83
C LEU A 146 9.82 9.73 -4.92
N LEU A 147 9.76 10.01 -3.61
CA LEU A 147 8.95 9.26 -2.66
C LEU A 147 7.45 9.44 -2.95
N ARG A 148 6.99 10.66 -3.27
CA ARG A 148 5.61 10.91 -3.74
C ARG A 148 5.32 10.19 -5.06
N ALA A 149 6.26 10.12 -5.98
CA ALA A 149 6.11 9.36 -7.22
C ALA A 149 6.01 7.84 -6.95
N LEU A 150 6.79 7.32 -5.99
CA LEU A 150 6.66 5.93 -5.53
C LEU A 150 5.26 5.67 -4.95
N SER A 151 4.75 6.56 -4.10
CA SER A 151 3.37 6.51 -3.61
C SER A 151 2.37 6.44 -4.77
N ALA A 152 2.51 7.31 -5.78
CA ALA A 152 1.60 7.32 -6.93
C ALA A 152 1.61 5.98 -7.70
N VAL A 153 2.79 5.38 -7.89
CA VAL A 153 2.94 4.05 -8.50
C VAL A 153 2.26 2.97 -7.64
N MET A 154 2.44 3.00 -6.31
CA MET A 154 1.77 2.05 -5.41
C MET A 154 0.24 2.18 -5.50
N GLY A 155 -0.29 3.40 -5.61
CA GLY A 155 -1.72 3.66 -5.77
C GLY A 155 -2.25 3.10 -7.09
N THR A 156 -1.53 3.34 -8.18
CA THR A 156 -1.88 2.79 -9.50
C THR A 156 -1.86 1.25 -9.50
N LEU A 157 -0.87 0.63 -8.86
CA LEU A 157 -0.81 -0.83 -8.69
C LEU A 157 -1.98 -1.35 -7.85
N ALA A 158 -2.36 -0.66 -6.78
CA ALA A 158 -3.53 -1.01 -5.97
C ALA A 158 -4.83 -0.95 -6.79
N VAL A 159 -5.02 0.09 -7.61
CA VAL A 159 -6.17 0.18 -8.55
C VAL A 159 -6.18 -1.01 -9.52
N TRP A 160 -5.02 -1.38 -10.06
CA TRP A 160 -4.91 -2.56 -10.93
C TRP A 160 -5.28 -3.85 -10.20
N LEU A 161 -4.85 -4.05 -8.95
CA LEU A 161 -5.23 -5.21 -8.14
C LEU A 161 -6.73 -5.25 -7.82
N ILE A 162 -7.36 -4.09 -7.62
CA ILE A 162 -8.82 -3.98 -7.45
C ILE A 162 -9.52 -4.41 -8.73
N TYR A 163 -9.03 -3.98 -9.90
CA TYR A 163 -9.54 -4.45 -11.19
C TYR A 163 -9.41 -5.98 -11.32
N GLN A 164 -8.26 -6.57 -10.97
CA GLN A 164 -8.08 -8.03 -11.02
C GLN A 164 -9.03 -8.74 -10.05
N SER A 165 -9.26 -8.18 -8.86
CA SER A 165 -10.23 -8.71 -7.89
C SER A 165 -11.64 -8.69 -8.48
N GLY A 166 -12.03 -7.60 -9.13
CA GLY A 166 -13.30 -7.48 -9.84
C GLY A 166 -13.44 -8.50 -10.98
N ARG A 167 -12.35 -8.80 -11.72
CA ARG A 167 -12.36 -9.83 -12.77
C ARG A 167 -12.59 -11.24 -12.23
N LEU A 168 -12.09 -11.53 -11.02
CA LEU A 168 -12.34 -12.82 -10.36
C LEU A 168 -13.78 -12.92 -9.84
N LEU A 169 -14.31 -11.82 -9.29
CA LEU A 169 -15.66 -11.78 -8.72
C LEU A 169 -16.77 -11.73 -9.77
N TRP A 170 -16.52 -11.07 -10.91
CA TRP A 170 -17.49 -10.91 -11.99
C TRP A 170 -16.90 -11.26 -13.37
N PRO A 171 -16.59 -12.55 -13.65
CA PRO A 171 -15.97 -12.97 -14.91
C PRO A 171 -16.75 -12.55 -16.16
N ASP A 172 -18.08 -12.59 -16.09
CA ASP A 172 -18.97 -12.28 -17.23
C ASP A 172 -19.35 -10.79 -17.33
N GLN A 173 -18.98 -9.97 -16.34
CA GLN A 173 -19.39 -8.57 -16.24
C GLN A 173 -18.19 -7.65 -15.96
N LEU A 174 -17.22 -7.65 -16.88
CA LEU A 174 -15.98 -6.85 -16.79
C LEU A 174 -16.23 -5.35 -16.58
N GLY A 175 -17.38 -4.82 -16.99
CA GLY A 175 -17.80 -3.45 -16.69
C GLY A 175 -17.87 -3.16 -15.17
N ARG A 176 -18.25 -4.13 -14.34
CA ARG A 176 -18.23 -3.99 -12.87
C ARG A 176 -16.82 -3.90 -12.31
N ALA A 177 -15.88 -4.65 -12.89
CA ALA A 177 -14.47 -4.58 -12.51
C ALA A 177 -13.86 -3.21 -12.87
N LEU A 178 -14.19 -2.68 -14.07
CA LEU A 178 -13.79 -1.33 -14.47
C LEU A 178 -14.43 -0.26 -13.58
N LEU A 179 -15.71 -0.41 -13.22
CA LEU A 179 -16.40 0.51 -12.32
C LEU A 179 -15.76 0.50 -10.93
N ALA A 180 -15.47 -0.67 -10.36
CA ALA A 180 -14.78 -0.78 -9.07
C ALA A 180 -13.40 -0.09 -9.09
N ALA A 181 -12.60 -0.36 -10.13
CA ALA A 181 -11.28 0.27 -10.30
C ALA A 181 -11.40 1.79 -10.50
N GLY A 182 -12.31 2.25 -11.36
CA GLY A 182 -12.56 3.65 -11.64
C GLY A 182 -13.05 4.43 -10.42
N THR A 183 -13.96 3.85 -9.63
CA THR A 183 -14.45 4.47 -8.39
C THR A 183 -13.31 4.74 -7.42
N VAL A 184 -12.39 3.80 -7.22
CA VAL A 184 -11.24 3.99 -6.33
C VAL A 184 -10.20 4.92 -6.94
N ALA A 185 -9.89 4.75 -8.23
CA ALA A 185 -8.91 5.56 -8.96
C ALA A 185 -9.22 7.06 -8.97
N PHE A 186 -10.51 7.42 -8.91
CA PHE A 186 -10.98 8.81 -8.94
C PHE A 186 -11.64 9.24 -7.62
N LEU A 187 -11.49 8.47 -6.55
CA LEU A 187 -11.89 8.91 -5.21
C LEU A 187 -10.87 9.95 -4.72
N PRO A 188 -11.26 11.21 -4.44
CA PRO A 188 -10.32 12.28 -4.13
C PRO A 188 -9.39 11.94 -2.95
N GLN A 189 -9.93 11.30 -1.91
CA GLN A 189 -9.15 10.86 -0.75
C GLN A 189 -8.08 9.83 -1.11
N PHE A 190 -8.40 8.87 -1.99
CA PHE A 190 -7.43 7.86 -2.44
C PHE A 190 -6.30 8.53 -3.23
N THR A 191 -6.65 9.33 -4.24
CA THR A 191 -5.65 10.00 -5.08
C THR A 191 -4.75 10.95 -4.27
N PHE A 192 -5.32 11.69 -3.31
CA PHE A 192 -4.55 12.57 -2.44
C PHE A 192 -3.60 11.77 -1.52
N GLN A 193 -4.07 10.69 -0.88
CA GLN A 193 -3.22 9.87 -0.01
C GLN A 193 -2.01 9.27 -0.76
N PHE A 194 -2.26 8.79 -2.00
CA PHE A 194 -1.20 8.24 -2.85
C PHE A 194 -0.37 9.30 -3.59
N SER A 195 -0.61 10.59 -3.31
CA SER A 195 0.25 11.68 -3.76
C SER A 195 1.26 12.16 -2.69
N ALA A 196 1.11 11.66 -1.46
CA ALA A 196 1.92 12.05 -0.29
C ALA A 196 2.88 10.93 0.15
N ILE A 197 3.87 11.28 0.95
CA ILE A 197 4.81 10.33 1.57
C ILE A 197 4.14 9.73 2.82
N SER A 198 3.71 8.47 2.74
CA SER A 198 3.11 7.77 3.88
C SER A 198 3.23 6.26 3.80
N ASN A 199 3.40 5.60 4.95
CA ASN A 199 3.34 4.15 5.09
C ASN A 199 1.95 3.56 4.75
N ASP A 200 0.91 4.40 4.70
CA ASP A 200 -0.44 4.00 4.30
C ASP A 200 -0.51 3.56 2.83
N THR A 201 0.41 4.06 1.99
CA THR A 201 0.45 3.71 0.57
C THR A 201 0.86 2.24 0.38
N LEU A 202 1.95 1.83 1.04
CA LEU A 202 2.45 0.45 0.97
C LEU A 202 1.51 -0.54 1.70
N VAL A 203 0.98 -0.18 2.87
CA VAL A 203 0.07 -1.08 3.61
C VAL A 203 -1.23 -1.31 2.82
N THR A 204 -1.74 -0.28 2.13
CA THR A 204 -2.93 -0.39 1.29
C THR A 204 -2.66 -1.27 0.08
N LEU A 205 -1.51 -1.10 -0.60
CA LEU A 205 -1.11 -1.94 -1.72
C LEU A 205 -1.00 -3.41 -1.32
N LEU A 206 -0.25 -3.72 -0.25
CA LEU A 206 -0.04 -5.08 0.22
C LEU A 206 -1.34 -5.72 0.73
N SER A 207 -2.19 -4.95 1.41
CA SER A 207 -3.51 -5.43 1.85
C SER A 207 -4.41 -5.76 0.66
N THR A 208 -4.43 -4.89 -0.36
CA THR A 208 -5.19 -5.14 -1.60
C THR A 208 -4.69 -6.39 -2.31
N TRP A 209 -3.36 -6.61 -2.34
CA TRP A 209 -2.79 -7.80 -2.92
C TRP A 209 -3.13 -9.06 -2.12
N ALA A 210 -3.07 -9.01 -0.80
CA ALA A 210 -3.46 -10.13 0.06
C ALA A 210 -4.95 -10.48 -0.11
N LEU A 211 -5.84 -9.49 -0.23
CA LEU A 211 -7.25 -9.73 -0.52
C LEU A 211 -7.45 -10.40 -1.88
N LEU A 212 -6.72 -9.97 -2.92
CA LEU A 212 -6.73 -10.65 -4.21
C LEU A 212 -6.27 -12.11 -4.09
N GLN A 213 -5.21 -12.37 -3.32
CA GLN A 213 -4.72 -13.74 -3.09
C GLN A 213 -5.75 -14.59 -2.33
N LEU A 214 -6.43 -14.04 -1.33
CA LEU A 214 -7.53 -14.70 -0.63
C LEU A 214 -8.67 -15.06 -1.59
N LEU A 215 -9.04 -14.16 -2.51
CA LEU A 215 -10.03 -14.44 -3.58
C LEU A 215 -9.56 -15.58 -4.50
N GLN A 216 -8.28 -15.60 -4.88
CA GLN A 216 -7.71 -16.65 -5.73
C GLN A 216 -7.67 -18.04 -5.06
N VAL A 217 -7.71 -18.09 -3.73
CA VAL A 217 -7.78 -19.34 -2.96
C VAL A 217 -9.16 -19.58 -2.38
N ALA A 218 -10.18 -18.77 -2.72
CA ALA A 218 -11.52 -18.87 -2.15
C ALA A 218 -12.28 -20.12 -2.61
N ASP A 219 -12.00 -20.61 -3.81
CA ASP A 219 -12.67 -21.80 -4.34
C ASP A 219 -12.28 -23.04 -3.51
N TYR A 220 -13.29 -23.69 -2.95
CA TYR A 220 -13.13 -24.90 -2.13
C TYR A 220 -12.97 -26.17 -2.98
N LYS A 221 -13.34 -26.12 -4.27
CA LYS A 221 -13.25 -27.27 -5.18
C LYS A 221 -11.86 -27.43 -5.79
N LEU A 222 -11.05 -26.37 -5.77
CA LEU A 222 -9.71 -26.37 -6.36
C LEU A 222 -8.64 -26.67 -5.31
N LEU A 223 -7.76 -27.61 -5.62
CA LEU A 223 -6.53 -27.81 -4.86
C LEU A 223 -5.66 -26.56 -5.02
N VAL A 224 -5.41 -25.88 -3.90
CA VAL A 224 -4.55 -24.70 -3.87
C VAL A 224 -3.11 -25.14 -3.66
N PRO A 225 -2.18 -24.82 -4.57
CA PRO A 225 -0.79 -25.21 -4.40
C PRO A 225 -0.15 -24.49 -3.20
N TRP A 226 0.79 -25.17 -2.52
CA TRP A 226 1.40 -24.69 -1.28
C TRP A 226 2.06 -23.31 -1.39
N TRP A 227 2.66 -23.00 -2.55
CA TRP A 227 3.33 -21.72 -2.78
C TRP A 227 2.40 -20.52 -2.71
N ARG A 228 1.09 -20.68 -3.00
CA ARG A 228 0.10 -19.60 -2.84
C ARG A 228 -0.15 -19.26 -1.38
N TRP A 229 -0.12 -20.26 -0.50
CA TRP A 229 -0.21 -20.04 0.94
C TRP A 229 1.05 -19.38 1.49
N LEU A 230 2.23 -19.79 0.99
CA LEU A 230 3.49 -19.13 1.33
C LEU A 230 3.48 -17.66 0.87
N LEU A 231 3.10 -17.39 -0.38
CA LEU A 231 3.00 -16.03 -0.91
C LEU A 231 2.05 -15.17 -0.08
N LEU A 232 0.87 -15.69 0.25
CA LEU A 232 -0.10 -14.98 1.10
C LEU A 232 0.48 -14.66 2.49
N SER A 233 1.16 -15.64 3.10
CA SER A 233 1.80 -15.46 4.41
C SER A 233 2.90 -14.39 4.35
N ILE A 234 3.72 -14.40 3.29
CA ILE A 234 4.74 -13.38 3.06
C ILE A 234 4.07 -12.01 2.87
N THR A 235 3.03 -11.90 2.04
CA THR A 235 2.34 -10.62 1.83
C THR A 235 1.75 -10.08 3.13
N ILE A 236 1.07 -10.90 3.93
CA ILE A 236 0.55 -10.49 5.25
C ILE A 236 1.69 -10.08 6.20
N GLY A 237 2.80 -10.84 6.21
CA GLY A 237 3.99 -10.51 6.99
C GLY A 237 4.59 -9.15 6.60
N LEU A 238 4.67 -8.86 5.30
CA LEU A 238 5.13 -7.56 4.81
C LEU A 238 4.14 -6.44 5.17
N THR A 239 2.83 -6.69 5.14
CA THR A 239 1.82 -5.72 5.59
C THR A 239 2.02 -5.38 7.08
N LEU A 240 2.24 -6.39 7.92
CA LEU A 240 2.55 -6.21 9.36
C LEU A 240 3.84 -5.42 9.58
N LEU A 241 4.86 -5.68 8.76
CA LEU A 241 6.13 -4.94 8.78
C LEU A 241 6.01 -3.53 8.20
N THR A 242 4.86 -3.15 7.63
CA THR A 242 4.62 -1.80 7.10
C THR A 242 3.89 -0.90 8.09
N LYS A 243 2.83 -1.42 8.74
CA LYS A 243 2.02 -0.67 9.70
C LYS A 243 1.33 -1.62 10.67
N ASN A 244 1.19 -1.22 11.93
CA ASN A 244 0.56 -2.06 12.97
C ASN A 244 -0.88 -2.48 12.62
N GLN A 245 -1.58 -1.70 11.79
CA GLN A 245 -2.92 -2.02 11.28
C GLN A 245 -2.95 -3.29 10.41
N GLY A 246 -1.81 -3.77 9.91
CA GLY A 246 -1.69 -5.05 9.22
C GLY A 246 -2.14 -6.25 10.06
N LEU A 247 -2.22 -6.12 11.39
CA LEU A 247 -2.76 -7.16 12.27
C LEU A 247 -4.21 -7.50 11.96
N LEU A 248 -5.01 -6.51 11.56
CA LEU A 248 -6.40 -6.72 11.17
C LEU A 248 -6.50 -7.64 9.95
N LEU A 249 -5.58 -7.50 8.98
CA LEU A 249 -5.51 -8.37 7.82
C LEU A 249 -5.16 -9.81 8.20
N LEU A 250 -4.25 -10.01 9.15
CA LEU A 250 -3.91 -11.34 9.66
C LEU A 250 -5.15 -12.00 10.31
N ILE A 251 -5.87 -11.26 11.15
CA ILE A 251 -7.10 -11.74 11.81
C ILE A 251 -8.15 -12.12 10.74
N PHE A 252 -8.37 -11.24 9.77
CA PHE A 252 -9.32 -11.47 8.68
C PHE A 252 -8.95 -12.70 7.84
N ALA A 253 -7.70 -12.80 7.40
CA ALA A 253 -7.21 -13.93 6.61
C ALA A 253 -7.32 -15.25 7.37
N SER A 254 -6.99 -15.25 8.66
CA SER A 254 -7.11 -16.42 9.53
C SER A 254 -8.56 -16.87 9.63
N GLY A 255 -9.49 -15.95 9.91
CA GLY A 255 -10.92 -16.24 9.95
C GLY A 255 -11.45 -16.78 8.62
N PHE A 256 -11.04 -16.17 7.50
CA PHE A 256 -11.39 -16.64 6.16
C PHE A 256 -10.91 -18.07 5.90
N ILE A 257 -9.67 -18.40 6.26
CA ILE A 257 -9.09 -19.74 6.07
C ILE A 257 -9.82 -20.78 6.93
N VAL A 258 -10.12 -20.46 8.19
CA VAL A 258 -10.89 -21.34 9.08
C VAL A 258 -12.27 -21.62 8.50
N LEU A 259 -13.00 -20.58 8.07
CA LEU A 259 -14.31 -20.74 7.44
C LEU A 259 -14.24 -21.57 6.16
N LYS A 260 -13.21 -21.36 5.33
CA LYS A 260 -12.96 -22.18 4.14
C LYS A 260 -12.75 -23.65 4.52
N GLY A 261 -11.94 -23.93 5.53
CA GLY A 261 -11.66 -25.28 6.02
C GLY A 261 -12.92 -26.00 6.52
N ILE A 262 -13.78 -25.31 7.28
CA ILE A 262 -15.06 -25.83 7.73
C ILE A 262 -15.96 -26.16 6.53
N ARG A 263 -16.10 -25.25 5.56
CA ARG A 263 -16.93 -25.49 4.36
C ARG A 263 -16.42 -26.65 3.52
N TYR A 264 -15.10 -26.81 3.42
CA TYR A 264 -14.49 -27.94 2.72
C TYR A 264 -14.85 -29.28 3.39
N GLN A 265 -14.70 -29.37 4.71
CA GLN A 265 -15.08 -30.57 5.47
C GLN A 265 -16.58 -30.89 5.36
N VAL A 266 -17.45 -29.88 5.42
CA VAL A 266 -18.91 -30.06 5.26
C VAL A 266 -19.25 -30.55 3.85
N ALA A 267 -18.62 -29.99 2.82
CA ALA A 267 -18.84 -30.42 1.43
C ALA A 267 -18.36 -31.87 1.20
N ASP A 268 -17.21 -32.24 1.77
CA ASP A 268 -16.66 -33.60 1.70
C ASP A 268 -17.51 -34.62 2.50
N SER A 269 -18.02 -34.21 3.67
CA SER A 269 -18.89 -35.05 4.51
C SER A 269 -20.30 -35.24 3.92
N GLY A 270 -20.82 -34.23 3.22
CA GLY A 270 -22.11 -34.29 2.50
C GLY A 270 -22.03 -35.09 1.20
N ALA A 271 -20.84 -35.18 0.60
CA ALA A 271 -20.52 -36.13 -0.46
C ALA A 271 -20.32 -37.52 0.16
N LYS A 272 -21.41 -38.14 0.67
CA LYS A 272 -21.41 -39.57 0.99
C LYS A 272 -20.84 -40.33 -0.21
N LYS A 273 -19.65 -40.92 -0.07
CA LYS A 273 -19.13 -41.90 -1.01
C LYS A 273 -20.24 -42.90 -1.31
N PRO A 274 -20.63 -43.14 -2.57
CA PRO A 274 -21.42 -44.32 -2.85
C PRO A 274 -20.58 -45.51 -2.36
N ALA A 275 -21.08 -46.20 -1.34
CA ALA A 275 -20.64 -47.53 -1.03
C ALA A 275 -20.90 -48.36 -2.29
N LYS A 276 -19.84 -48.96 -2.85
CA LYS A 276 -19.75 -50.04 -3.86
C LYS A 276 -18.46 -49.83 -4.67
N PHE A 277 -17.63 -50.80 -5.01
CA PHE A 277 -17.65 -52.25 -4.86
C PHE A 277 -16.18 -52.72 -4.92
N SER A 278 -15.92 -53.86 -4.32
CA SER A 278 -14.72 -54.68 -4.48
C SER A 278 -14.33 -54.91 -5.96
N SER A 279 -13.02 -55.06 -6.16
CA SER A 279 -12.35 -55.83 -7.23
C SER A 279 -12.68 -55.49 -8.69
N LEU A 280 -11.70 -55.00 -9.45
CA LEU A 280 -11.21 -55.69 -10.66
C LEU A 280 -9.95 -55.00 -11.23
N SER A 281 -8.87 -55.79 -11.24
CA SER A 281 -7.66 -55.81 -12.07
C SER A 281 -7.41 -54.79 -13.19
N LEU A 282 -6.18 -54.24 -13.15
CA LEU A 282 -5.15 -54.18 -14.22
C LEU A 282 -5.60 -53.96 -15.68
N ILE A 283 -5.02 -52.93 -16.32
CA ILE A 283 -4.21 -53.00 -17.57
C ILE A 283 -3.41 -51.66 -17.70
N PRO A 284 -2.12 -51.69 -18.11
CA PRO A 284 -1.31 -50.49 -18.35
C PRO A 284 -1.51 -49.95 -19.78
N TYR A 285 -1.36 -48.64 -19.96
CA TYR A 285 -1.34 -47.97 -21.27
C TYR A 285 0.09 -47.96 -21.87
N PRO A 286 0.23 -48.07 -23.21
CA PRO A 286 1.42 -47.64 -23.94
C PRO A 286 1.52 -46.10 -24.03
#